data_AF-A0A537R2U7-F1
#
_entry.id   AF-A0A537R2U7-F1
#
_cell.length_a   1.000
_cell.length_b   1.000
_cell.length_c   1.000
_cell.angle_alpha   90.00
_cell.angle_beta   90.00
_cell.angle_gamma   90.00
#
_symmetry.space_group_name_H-M   'P 1'
#
loop_
_entity.id
_entity.type
_entity.pdbx_description
1 polymer ?
#
loop_
_entity_poly.entity_id
_entity_poly.type
_entity_poly.pdbx_seq_one_letter_code
_entity_poly.pdbx_strand_id
1 'polypeptide(L)'
;HPLDIRRPRFGDGLPETLSDHAGAVIFGGPMSANDPDEFIRREIDWISVPLREQRPFLGICLGAQMLARQLGARVAPHPEGRAQIGYYPIRPTAAGLEVCPHWPDHVYHWHREGFELPSGAELLAEGSDFPVEAFQLDHAFGLQFHPDVTYAMMHRWTTRGDARLELPGARPRHYHFADRAVHDVSERAWLKQFIEGWLTRVPFSVMSEAAE
;
A
#
# COMPACT_ATOMS: atom_id res chain seq x y z
N HIS A 1 -18.58 3.85 4.42
CA HIS A 1 -18.72 2.47 4.94
C HIS A 1 -18.27 2.44 6.39
N PRO A 2 -18.97 1.72 7.30
CA PRO A 2 -18.45 1.46 8.64
C PRO A 2 -17.12 0.69 8.57
N LEU A 3 -16.22 0.91 9.54
CA LEU A 3 -14.92 0.25 9.58
C LEU A 3 -14.94 -0.92 10.57
N ASP A 4 -14.56 -2.11 10.11
CA ASP A 4 -14.21 -3.25 10.94
C ASP A 4 -12.68 -3.31 11.09
N ILE A 5 -12.17 -2.95 12.26
CA ILE A 5 -10.73 -2.84 12.52
C ILE A 5 -10.25 -4.13 13.21
N ARG A 6 -9.33 -4.85 12.56
CA ARG A 6 -8.69 -6.06 13.08
C ARG A 6 -7.21 -5.83 13.37
N ARG A 7 -6.70 -6.47 14.42
CA ARG A 7 -5.29 -6.45 14.82
C ARG A 7 -4.81 -7.89 15.07
N PRO A 8 -4.48 -8.66 14.01
CA PRO A 8 -4.08 -10.07 14.14
C PRO A 8 -2.89 -10.30 15.07
N ARG A 9 -1.95 -9.34 15.16
CA ARG A 9 -0.87 -9.34 16.15
C ARG A 9 -1.34 -9.44 17.61
N PHE A 10 -2.55 -8.98 17.93
CA PHE A 10 -3.16 -9.06 19.26
C PHE A 10 -4.22 -10.17 19.37
N GLY A 11 -4.27 -11.07 18.38
CA GLY A 11 -5.14 -12.25 18.41
C GLY A 11 -6.50 -12.08 17.72
N ASP A 12 -6.78 -10.91 17.12
CA ASP A 12 -8.03 -10.72 16.38
C ASP A 12 -8.10 -11.70 15.19
N GLY A 13 -9.23 -12.38 15.05
CA GLY A 13 -9.53 -13.18 13.87
C GLY A 13 -9.81 -12.30 12.65
N LEU A 14 -9.42 -12.80 11.48
CA LEU A 14 -9.78 -12.24 10.18
C LEU A 14 -11.03 -12.97 9.65
N PRO A 15 -11.94 -12.28 8.95
CA PRO A 15 -13.20 -12.88 8.50
C PRO A 15 -12.94 -13.93 7.41
N GLU A 16 -13.72 -15.00 7.37
CA GLU A 16 -13.55 -16.08 6.38
C GLU A 16 -13.96 -15.66 4.96
N THR A 17 -14.85 -14.67 4.86
CA THR A 17 -15.37 -14.06 3.64
C THR A 17 -15.50 -12.54 3.80
N LEU A 18 -15.70 -11.82 2.70
CA LEU A 18 -16.03 -10.38 2.70
C LEU A 18 -17.50 -10.11 2.40
N SER A 19 -18.42 -11.04 2.72
CA SER A 19 -19.86 -10.88 2.45
C SER A 19 -20.46 -9.63 3.09
N ASP A 20 -19.95 -9.23 4.26
CA ASP A 20 -20.41 -8.04 4.99
C ASP A 20 -19.49 -6.82 4.78
N HIS A 21 -18.54 -6.89 3.85
CA HIS A 21 -17.52 -5.88 3.63
C HIS A 21 -17.44 -5.46 2.17
N ALA A 22 -17.40 -4.14 1.91
CA ALA A 22 -17.22 -3.62 0.56
C ALA A 22 -15.80 -3.87 0.02
N GLY A 23 -14.83 -4.11 0.89
CA GLY A 23 -13.42 -4.33 0.56
C GLY A 23 -12.56 -4.39 1.81
N ALA A 24 -11.26 -4.60 1.62
CA ALA A 24 -10.28 -4.74 2.69
C ALA A 24 -9.05 -3.86 2.46
N VAL A 25 -8.50 -3.31 3.55
CA VAL A 25 -7.24 -2.56 3.54
C VAL A 25 -6.28 -3.18 4.54
N ILE A 26 -5.05 -3.50 4.11
CA ILE A 26 -3.93 -3.86 5.01
C ILE A 26 -2.94 -2.69 5.01
N PHE A 27 -2.73 -2.12 6.20
CA PHE A 27 -1.86 -0.96 6.39
C PHE A 27 -0.38 -1.37 6.56
N GLY A 28 0.49 -0.36 6.61
CA GLY A 28 1.90 -0.53 6.93
C GLY A 28 2.14 -0.97 8.37
N GLY A 29 3.33 -1.51 8.61
CA GLY A 29 3.80 -1.90 9.94
C GLY A 29 5.33 -1.88 10.02
N PRO A 30 5.91 -1.94 11.23
CA PRO A 30 7.37 -1.96 11.39
C PRO A 30 8.02 -3.30 11.03
N MET A 31 7.22 -4.34 10.79
CA MET A 31 7.61 -5.71 10.44
C MET A 31 8.04 -5.81 8.97
N SER A 32 8.71 -6.91 8.62
CA SER A 32 8.91 -7.37 7.25
C SER A 32 7.82 -8.36 6.85
N ALA A 33 7.45 -8.39 5.57
CA ALA A 33 6.63 -9.48 5.02
C ALA A 33 7.36 -10.83 5.00
N ASN A 34 8.67 -10.84 5.32
CA ASN A 34 9.49 -12.04 5.47
C ASN A 34 9.67 -12.47 6.93
N ASP A 35 9.12 -11.73 7.90
CA ASP A 35 9.23 -12.10 9.32
C ASP A 35 8.55 -13.45 9.60
N PRO A 36 9.12 -14.31 10.47
CA PRO A 36 8.59 -15.65 10.73
C PRO A 36 7.37 -15.65 11.66
N ASP A 37 6.91 -14.48 12.12
CA ASP A 37 5.79 -14.34 13.02
C ASP A 37 4.51 -14.94 12.43
N GLU A 38 3.81 -15.76 13.22
CA GLU A 38 2.61 -16.47 12.75
C GLU A 38 1.53 -15.52 12.23
N PHE A 39 1.38 -14.35 12.86
CA PHE A 39 0.38 -13.36 12.44
C PHE A 39 0.70 -12.76 11.06
N ILE A 40 1.99 -12.60 10.70
CA ILE A 40 2.41 -12.13 9.36
C ILE A 40 1.99 -13.15 8.31
N ARG A 41 2.32 -14.43 8.54
CA ARG A 41 1.89 -15.52 7.64
C ARG A 41 0.38 -15.57 7.51
N ARG A 42 -0.35 -15.46 8.63
CA ARG A 42 -1.82 -15.47 8.64
C ARG A 42 -2.42 -14.31 7.86
N GLU A 43 -1.86 -13.11 7.99
CA GLU A 43 -2.30 -11.93 7.24
C GLU A 43 -2.02 -12.10 5.73
N ILE A 44 -0.85 -12.60 5.34
CA ILE A 44 -0.52 -12.90 3.94
C ILE A 44 -1.48 -13.95 3.36
N ASP A 45 -1.65 -15.09 4.05
CA ASP A 45 -2.54 -16.18 3.62
C ASP A 45 -3.99 -15.68 3.45
N TRP A 46 -4.44 -14.79 4.34
CA TRP A 46 -5.80 -14.24 4.32
C TRP A 46 -6.07 -13.35 3.09
N ILE A 47 -5.05 -12.75 2.47
CA ILE A 47 -5.22 -11.96 1.24
C ILE A 47 -5.83 -12.81 0.11
N SER A 48 -5.71 -14.15 0.16
CA SER A 48 -6.42 -15.03 -0.77
C SER A 48 -7.95 -14.88 -0.73
N VAL A 49 -8.54 -14.44 0.39
CA VAL A 49 -9.99 -14.24 0.54
C VAL A 49 -10.51 -13.14 -0.40
N PRO A 50 -10.06 -11.87 -0.30
CA PRO A 50 -10.49 -10.83 -1.23
C PRO A 50 -10.15 -11.15 -2.70
N LEU A 51 -8.99 -11.77 -2.97
CA LEU A 51 -8.59 -12.12 -4.33
C LEU A 51 -9.53 -13.15 -4.96
N ARG A 52 -9.85 -14.22 -4.22
CA ARG A 52 -10.78 -15.27 -4.66
C ARG A 52 -12.19 -14.73 -4.86
N GLU A 53 -12.64 -13.85 -3.97
CA GLU A 53 -13.97 -13.25 -4.01
C GLU A 53 -14.07 -12.06 -4.97
N GLN A 54 -12.95 -11.69 -5.61
CA GLN A 54 -12.87 -10.57 -6.54
C GLN A 54 -13.38 -9.27 -5.89
N ARG A 55 -13.03 -9.08 -4.61
CA ARG A 55 -13.42 -7.91 -3.81
C ARG A 55 -12.29 -6.87 -3.79
N PRO A 56 -12.62 -5.58 -3.70
CA PRO A 56 -11.63 -4.52 -3.55
C PRO A 56 -10.65 -4.81 -2.41
N PHE A 57 -9.36 -4.85 -2.75
CA PHE A 57 -8.27 -4.98 -1.78
C PHE A 57 -7.24 -3.86 -1.98
N LEU A 58 -6.74 -3.31 -0.88
CA LEU A 58 -5.69 -2.32 -0.88
C LEU A 58 -4.61 -2.66 0.15
N GLY A 59 -3.39 -2.92 -0.33
CA GLY A 59 -2.20 -3.02 0.49
C GLY A 59 -1.43 -1.71 0.50
N ILE A 60 -1.07 -1.20 1.68
CA ILE A 60 -0.25 0.02 1.85
C ILE A 60 1.06 -0.37 2.55
N CYS A 61 2.19 0.00 1.96
CA CYS A 61 3.54 -0.27 2.47
C CYS A 61 3.73 -1.77 2.77
N LEU A 62 3.77 -2.19 4.04
CA LEU A 62 3.82 -3.61 4.41
C LEU A 62 2.65 -4.41 3.80
N GLY A 63 1.44 -3.84 3.74
CA GLY A 63 0.31 -4.51 3.11
C GLY A 63 0.52 -4.74 1.61
N ALA A 64 1.21 -3.84 0.91
CA ALA A 64 1.56 -4.02 -0.51
C ALA A 64 2.62 -5.12 -0.68
N GLN A 65 3.61 -5.17 0.22
CA GLN A 65 4.60 -6.25 0.28
C GLN A 65 3.94 -7.60 0.56
N MET A 66 2.97 -7.66 1.49
CA MET A 66 2.20 -8.87 1.77
C MET A 66 1.38 -9.32 0.57
N LEU A 67 0.75 -8.39 -0.16
CA LEU A 67 0.04 -8.70 -1.41
C LEU A 67 1.00 -9.26 -2.46
N ALA A 68 2.14 -8.59 -2.68
CA ALA A 68 3.16 -9.06 -3.61
C ALA A 68 3.63 -10.49 -3.26
N ARG A 69 3.87 -10.74 -1.96
CA ARG A 69 4.22 -12.06 -1.42
C ARG A 69 3.15 -13.12 -1.65
N GLN A 70 1.88 -12.78 -1.42
CA GLN A 70 0.74 -13.66 -1.68
C GLN A 70 0.63 -14.03 -3.17
N LEU A 71 0.99 -13.10 -4.05
CA LEU A 71 1.03 -13.29 -5.50
C LEU A 71 2.34 -13.93 -5.99
N GLY A 72 3.19 -14.41 -5.07
CA GLY A 72 4.42 -15.14 -5.39
C GLY A 72 5.63 -14.27 -5.74
N ALA A 73 5.52 -12.94 -5.66
CA ALA A 73 6.64 -12.03 -5.89
C ALA A 73 7.59 -12.00 -4.69
N ARG A 74 8.86 -11.69 -4.97
CA ARG A 74 9.88 -11.52 -3.94
C ARG A 74 9.76 -10.14 -3.28
N VAL A 75 9.82 -10.12 -1.94
CA VAL A 75 10.04 -8.90 -1.13
C VAL A 75 11.45 -8.96 -0.56
N ALA A 76 12.22 -7.89 -0.70
CA ALA A 76 13.60 -7.85 -0.21
C ALA A 76 14.07 -6.42 0.12
N PRO A 77 15.08 -6.27 0.99
CA PRO A 77 15.81 -5.01 1.15
C PRO A 77 16.45 -4.56 -0.17
N HIS A 78 16.66 -3.25 -0.31
CA HIS A 78 17.46 -2.73 -1.41
C HIS A 78 18.89 -3.32 -1.38
N PRO A 79 19.46 -3.78 -2.51
CA PRO A 79 20.79 -4.43 -2.53
C PRO A 79 21.92 -3.58 -1.93
N GLU A 80 21.84 -2.26 -2.09
CA GLU A 80 22.78 -1.30 -1.52
C GLU A 80 22.37 -0.75 -0.13
N GLY A 81 21.37 -1.35 0.51
CA GLY A 81 20.89 -0.92 1.83
C GLY A 81 20.17 0.45 1.84
N ARG A 82 19.75 0.94 0.66
CA ARG A 82 19.01 2.20 0.51
C ARG A 82 17.59 2.08 1.07
N ALA A 83 17.08 3.19 1.58
CA ALA A 83 15.73 3.33 2.11
C ALA A 83 15.09 4.61 1.57
N GLN A 84 13.77 4.59 1.37
CA GLN A 84 12.98 5.78 1.10
C GLN A 84 12.22 6.16 2.37
N ILE A 85 12.68 7.24 3.01
CA ILE A 85 12.13 7.77 4.26
C ILE A 85 11.91 9.27 4.07
N GLY A 86 10.69 9.70 3.74
CA GLY A 86 10.36 11.07 3.30
C GLY A 86 9.60 11.14 1.98
N TYR A 87 9.55 12.30 1.34
CA TYR A 87 8.94 12.46 0.00
C TYR A 87 9.94 12.13 -1.12
N TYR A 88 9.50 11.33 -2.10
CA TYR A 88 10.30 10.93 -3.26
C TYR A 88 9.47 11.00 -4.54
N PRO A 89 10.11 11.26 -5.69
CA PRO A 89 9.41 11.33 -6.95
C PRO A 89 8.94 9.95 -7.42
N ILE A 90 7.76 9.91 -8.00
CA ILE A 90 7.21 8.74 -8.69
C ILE A 90 6.78 9.11 -10.11
N ARG A 91 6.70 8.12 -10.99
CA ARG A 91 6.24 8.30 -12.36
C ARG A 91 5.08 7.35 -12.65
N PRO A 92 3.85 7.85 -12.85
CA PRO A 92 2.74 6.98 -13.23
C PRO A 92 2.97 6.40 -14.62
N THR A 93 2.56 5.15 -14.83
CA THR A 93 2.51 4.52 -16.15
C THR A 93 1.23 4.93 -16.89
N ALA A 94 1.10 4.53 -18.16
CA ALA A 94 -0.16 4.71 -18.89
C ALA A 94 -1.35 4.07 -18.16
N ALA A 95 -1.15 2.85 -17.64
CA ALA A 95 -2.15 2.16 -16.82
C ALA A 95 -2.48 2.90 -15.52
N GLY A 96 -1.47 3.44 -14.84
CA GLY A 96 -1.68 4.29 -13.66
C GLY A 96 -2.60 5.47 -13.97
N LEU A 97 -2.39 6.12 -15.12
CA LEU A 97 -3.21 7.26 -15.56
C LEU A 97 -4.65 6.87 -15.93
N GLU A 98 -4.88 5.63 -16.37
CA GLU A 98 -6.24 5.09 -16.57
C GLU A 98 -6.96 4.84 -15.24
N VAL A 99 -6.24 4.40 -14.19
CA VAL A 99 -6.79 4.24 -12.84
C VAL A 99 -7.13 5.59 -12.22
N CYS A 100 -6.23 6.55 -12.33
CA CYS A 100 -6.41 7.90 -11.83
C CYS A 100 -5.67 8.90 -12.72
N PRO A 101 -6.34 9.89 -13.34
CA PRO A 101 -5.72 10.77 -14.33
C PRO A 101 -4.71 11.76 -13.72
N HIS A 102 -4.77 12.01 -12.40
CA HIS A 102 -4.00 13.05 -11.73
C HIS A 102 -3.16 12.48 -10.59
N TRP A 103 -2.04 11.85 -10.92
CA TRP A 103 -1.08 11.37 -9.91
C TRP A 103 -0.25 12.52 -9.33
N PRO A 104 0.11 12.44 -8.04
CA PRO A 104 1.14 13.30 -7.48
C PRO A 104 2.50 12.96 -8.11
N ASP A 105 3.36 13.97 -8.22
CA ASP A 105 4.73 13.81 -8.69
C ASP A 105 5.65 13.26 -7.59
N HIS A 106 5.31 13.51 -6.31
CA HIS A 106 5.99 12.98 -5.14
C HIS A 106 5.00 12.39 -4.13
N VAL A 107 5.38 11.30 -3.49
CA VAL A 107 4.59 10.63 -2.44
C VAL A 107 5.46 10.33 -1.22
N TYR A 108 4.82 10.09 -0.08
CA TYR A 108 5.54 9.87 1.17
C TYR A 108 5.88 8.39 1.39
N HIS A 109 7.14 8.09 1.73
CA HIS A 109 7.62 6.73 1.99
C HIS A 109 8.16 6.59 3.41
N TRP A 110 8.08 5.37 3.93
CA TRP A 110 8.71 4.98 5.19
C TRP A 110 9.14 3.51 5.16
N HIS A 111 9.98 3.12 4.20
CA HIS A 111 10.35 1.73 3.98
C HIS A 111 11.83 1.54 3.60
N ARG A 112 12.31 0.30 3.69
CA ARG A 112 13.66 -0.13 3.30
C ARG A 112 13.67 -1.41 2.46
N GLU A 113 12.48 -1.94 2.17
CA GLU A 113 12.26 -3.16 1.42
C GLU A 113 11.29 -2.82 0.30
N GLY A 114 11.57 -3.35 -0.89
CA GLY A 114 10.66 -3.29 -2.01
C GLY A 114 10.22 -4.69 -2.41
N PHE A 115 9.51 -4.75 -3.52
CA PHE A 115 9.05 -5.99 -4.11
C PHE A 115 9.21 -5.99 -5.62
N GLU A 116 9.35 -7.18 -6.18
CA GLU A 116 9.22 -7.41 -7.62
C GLU A 116 7.75 -7.24 -8.03
N LEU A 117 7.52 -6.82 -9.28
CA LEU A 117 6.17 -6.76 -9.83
C LEU A 117 5.62 -8.20 -9.93
N PRO A 118 4.47 -8.52 -9.30
CA PRO A 118 3.90 -9.86 -9.40
C PRO A 118 3.57 -10.24 -10.84
N SER A 119 3.68 -11.52 -11.16
CA SER A 119 3.34 -12.01 -12.51
C SER A 119 1.87 -11.75 -12.82
N GLY A 120 1.59 -11.19 -14.00
CA GLY A 120 0.24 -10.81 -14.43
C GLY A 120 -0.29 -9.50 -13.83
N ALA A 121 0.43 -8.89 -12.89
CA ALA A 121 0.06 -7.57 -12.37
C ALA A 121 0.48 -6.46 -13.33
N GLU A 122 -0.30 -5.38 -13.31
CA GLU A 122 -0.03 -4.16 -14.07
C GLU A 122 0.71 -3.15 -13.19
N LEU A 123 1.84 -2.64 -13.69
CA LEU A 123 2.60 -1.58 -13.04
C LEU A 123 1.85 -0.26 -13.21
N LEU A 124 1.51 0.41 -12.11
CA LEU A 124 0.79 1.69 -12.12
C LEU A 124 1.70 2.89 -11.91
N ALA A 125 2.76 2.74 -11.11
CA ALA A 125 3.74 3.79 -10.89
C ALA A 125 5.12 3.20 -10.61
N GLU A 126 6.16 3.85 -11.15
CA GLU A 126 7.55 3.47 -11.00
C GLU A 126 8.36 4.50 -10.19
N GLY A 127 9.33 4.00 -9.43
CA GLY A 127 10.28 4.78 -8.64
C GLY A 127 11.71 4.61 -9.16
N SER A 128 12.68 5.27 -8.51
CA SER A 128 14.10 5.16 -8.86
C SER A 128 14.79 4.01 -8.14
N ASP A 129 15.00 4.14 -6.83
CA ASP A 129 15.64 3.12 -5.99
C ASP A 129 14.77 1.86 -5.86
N PHE A 130 13.46 2.04 -5.86
CA PHE A 130 12.47 0.97 -5.82
C PHE A 130 11.62 1.04 -7.08
N PRO A 131 11.79 0.10 -8.04
CA PRO A 131 11.16 0.22 -9.35
C PRO A 131 9.63 0.12 -9.35
N VAL A 132 9.04 -0.53 -8.34
CA VAL A 132 7.59 -0.75 -8.24
C VAL A 132 7.03 0.04 -7.07
N GLU A 133 6.30 1.13 -7.37
CA GLU A 133 5.70 2.00 -6.35
C GLU A 133 4.20 1.77 -6.21
N ALA A 134 3.54 1.39 -7.31
CA ALA A 134 2.17 0.92 -7.30
C ALA A 134 1.94 -0.16 -8.35
N PHE A 135 1.11 -1.16 -8.03
CA PHE A 135 0.65 -2.16 -8.99
C PHE A 135 -0.81 -2.55 -8.74
N GLN A 136 -1.42 -3.17 -9.74
CA GLN A 136 -2.77 -3.70 -9.68
C GLN A 136 -2.82 -5.13 -10.23
N LEU A 137 -3.64 -5.98 -9.62
CA LEU A 137 -4.12 -7.23 -10.20
C LEU A 137 -5.62 -7.34 -9.90
N ASP A 138 -6.46 -7.41 -10.93
CA ASP A 138 -7.92 -7.35 -10.81
C ASP A 138 -8.40 -6.16 -9.95
N HIS A 139 -9.01 -6.44 -8.80
CA HIS A 139 -9.52 -5.47 -7.83
C HIS A 139 -8.55 -5.21 -6.66
N ALA A 140 -7.34 -5.78 -6.70
CA ALA A 140 -6.33 -5.63 -5.67
C ALA A 140 -5.23 -4.65 -6.09
N PHE A 141 -4.92 -3.72 -5.21
CA PHE A 141 -3.91 -2.69 -5.41
C PHE A 141 -2.84 -2.79 -4.32
N GLY A 142 -1.57 -2.68 -4.72
CA GLY A 142 -0.45 -2.53 -3.80
C GLY A 142 0.18 -1.15 -4.00
N LEU A 143 0.27 -0.36 -2.93
CA LEU A 143 0.96 0.94 -2.89
C LEU A 143 2.14 0.84 -1.93
N GLN A 144 3.37 1.00 -2.42
CA GLN A 144 4.57 0.94 -1.57
C GLN A 144 4.71 2.18 -0.66
N PHE A 145 4.10 3.30 -1.07
CA PHE A 145 4.09 4.58 -0.37
C PHE A 145 2.88 4.73 0.57
N HIS A 146 2.85 5.84 1.31
CA HIS A 146 1.90 6.18 2.36
C HIS A 146 1.06 7.42 1.99
N PRO A 147 0.03 7.27 1.13
CA PRO A 147 -0.90 8.36 0.87
C PRO A 147 -1.77 8.69 2.11
N ASP A 148 -1.76 7.80 3.11
CA ASP A 148 -2.51 7.87 4.35
C ASP A 148 -1.80 8.64 5.48
N VAL A 149 -0.59 9.17 5.24
CA VAL A 149 0.23 9.79 6.29
C VAL A 149 -0.38 11.10 6.80
N THR A 150 -0.68 11.16 8.10
CA THR A 150 -1.11 12.40 8.76
C THR A 150 0.07 13.17 9.35
N TYR A 151 -0.12 14.47 9.60
CA TYR A 151 0.88 15.30 10.26
C TYR A 151 1.31 14.73 11.63
N ALA A 152 0.35 14.19 12.39
CA ALA A 152 0.62 13.54 13.68
C ALA A 152 1.42 12.24 13.53
N MET A 153 1.12 11.43 12.50
CA MET A 153 1.90 10.23 12.18
C MET A 153 3.34 10.59 11.80
N MET A 154 3.52 11.58 10.91
CA MET A 154 4.84 12.07 10.49
C MET A 154 5.68 12.54 11.68
N HIS A 155 5.11 13.30 12.60
CA HIS A 155 5.78 13.68 13.85
C HIS A 155 6.18 12.46 14.68
N ARG A 156 5.25 11.52 14.87
CA ARG A 156 5.52 10.31 15.66
C ARG A 156 6.63 9.46 15.03
N TRP A 157 6.59 9.25 13.72
CA TRP A 157 7.54 8.42 12.98
C TRP A 157 8.94 9.04 12.99
N THR A 158 9.06 10.33 12.66
CA THR A 158 10.35 11.05 12.69
C THR A 158 10.94 11.22 14.09
N THR A 159 10.14 11.04 15.15
CA THR A 159 10.60 11.12 16.55
C THR A 159 10.97 9.75 17.11
N ARG A 160 10.15 8.72 16.87
CA ARG A 160 10.36 7.39 17.44
C ARG A 160 11.18 6.46 16.57
N GLY A 161 11.29 6.77 15.29
CA GLY A 161 12.10 6.05 14.31
C GLY A 161 13.19 6.94 13.74
N ASP A 162 13.70 7.89 14.51
CA ASP A 162 14.74 8.84 14.12
C ASP A 162 16.01 8.13 13.60
N ALA A 163 16.37 6.98 14.19
CA ALA A 163 17.47 6.15 13.71
C ALA A 163 17.32 5.71 12.24
N ARG A 164 16.10 5.66 11.68
CA ARG A 164 15.87 5.36 10.26
C ARG A 164 16.25 6.52 9.33
N LEU A 165 16.36 7.74 9.86
CA LEU A 165 16.75 8.93 9.10
C LEU A 165 18.24 8.92 8.76
N GLU A 166 19.02 8.06 9.42
CA GLU A 166 20.45 7.85 9.14
C GLU A 166 20.69 6.80 8.04
N LEU A 167 19.64 6.15 7.54
CA LEU A 167 19.77 5.13 6.49
C LEU A 167 20.17 5.78 5.15
N PRO A 168 20.97 5.09 4.32
CA PRO A 168 21.28 5.57 2.97
C PRO A 168 20.00 5.88 2.19
N GLY A 169 19.93 7.07 1.61
CA GLY A 169 18.76 7.51 0.84
C GLY A 169 17.70 8.24 1.65
N ALA A 170 17.64 8.11 2.98
CA ALA A 170 16.67 8.77 3.84
C ALA A 170 16.76 10.31 3.80
N ARG A 171 15.64 11.00 3.98
CA ARG A 171 15.61 12.47 4.09
C ARG A 171 15.83 12.92 5.53
N PRO A 172 16.58 14.01 5.76
CA PRO A 172 16.64 14.64 7.07
C PRO A 172 15.26 15.09 7.55
N ARG A 173 14.99 14.98 8.86
CA ARG A 173 13.69 15.25 9.49
C ARG A 173 13.00 16.54 9.00
N HIS A 174 13.74 17.63 8.84
CA HIS A 174 13.13 18.92 8.47
C HIS A 174 12.50 18.91 7.07
N TYR A 175 13.05 18.12 6.13
CA TYR A 175 12.47 17.96 4.80
C TYR A 175 11.10 17.29 4.83
N HIS A 176 10.83 16.36 5.76
CA HIS A 176 9.51 15.72 5.87
C HIS A 176 8.38 16.74 6.02
N PHE A 177 8.61 17.77 6.84
CA PHE A 177 7.60 18.80 7.11
C PHE A 177 7.57 19.90 6.03
N ALA A 178 8.74 20.27 5.49
CA ALA A 178 8.82 21.22 4.39
C ALA A 178 8.15 20.67 3.13
N ASP A 179 8.47 19.43 2.76
CA ASP A 179 7.95 18.76 1.57
C ASP A 179 6.46 18.43 1.74
N ARG A 180 5.99 18.10 2.96
CA ARG A 180 4.55 17.94 3.22
C ARG A 180 3.76 19.19 2.84
N ALA A 181 4.30 20.39 3.13
CA ALA A 181 3.61 21.64 2.80
C ALA A 181 3.44 21.84 1.29
N VAL A 182 4.25 21.14 0.47
CA VAL A 182 4.20 21.20 -0.99
C VAL A 182 3.34 20.06 -1.57
N HIS A 183 3.55 18.82 -1.12
CA HIS A 183 3.03 17.63 -1.81
C HIS A 183 1.77 17.01 -1.17
N ASP A 184 1.47 17.27 0.12
CA ASP A 184 0.35 16.61 0.82
C ASP A 184 -1.01 16.92 0.19
N VAL A 185 -1.17 18.11 -0.42
CA VAL A 185 -2.43 18.49 -1.06
C VAL A 185 -2.72 17.64 -2.29
N SER A 186 -1.73 17.44 -3.16
CA SER A 186 -1.91 16.62 -4.37
C SER A 186 -2.04 15.15 -4.03
N GLU A 187 -1.23 14.64 -3.10
CA GLU A 187 -1.28 13.25 -2.63
C GLU A 187 -2.64 12.91 -2.00
N ARG A 188 -3.20 13.80 -1.17
CA ARG A 188 -4.53 13.61 -0.56
C ARG A 188 -5.67 13.74 -1.57
N ALA A 189 -5.56 14.64 -2.54
CA ALA A 189 -6.54 14.75 -3.62
C ALA A 189 -6.58 13.48 -4.46
N TRP A 190 -5.40 12.95 -4.82
CA TRP A 190 -5.25 11.68 -5.50
C TRP A 190 -5.83 10.52 -4.69
N LEU A 191 -5.50 10.40 -3.39
CA LEU A 191 -6.02 9.33 -2.54
C LEU A 191 -7.55 9.34 -2.49
N LYS A 192 -8.15 10.52 -2.38
CA LYS A 192 -9.61 10.66 -2.37
C LYS A 192 -10.21 10.11 -3.68
N GLN A 193 -9.69 10.53 -4.82
CA GLN A 193 -10.16 10.06 -6.13
C GLN A 193 -9.94 8.55 -6.30
N PHE A 194 -8.77 8.05 -5.90
CA PHE A 194 -8.43 6.63 -5.94
C PHE A 194 -9.43 5.79 -5.12
N ILE A 195 -9.70 6.16 -3.87
CA ILE A 195 -10.61 5.41 -2.99
C ILE A 195 -12.05 5.41 -3.52
N GLU A 196 -12.52 6.55 -4.06
CA GLU A 196 -13.85 6.65 -4.69
C GLU A 196 -13.96 5.68 -5.88
N GLY A 197 -12.94 5.59 -6.73
CA GLY A 197 -12.92 4.65 -7.85
C GLY A 197 -12.62 3.20 -7.47
N TRP A 198 -11.91 2.97 -6.36
CA TRP A 198 -11.56 1.63 -5.87
C TRP A 198 -12.76 0.88 -5.31
N LEU A 199 -13.62 1.56 -4.53
CA LEU A 199 -14.80 0.93 -3.91
C LEU A 199 -15.95 0.65 -4.89
N THR A 200 -16.01 1.35 -6.02
CA THR A 200 -17.05 1.14 -7.05
C THR A 200 -16.75 -0.03 -7.97
N ARG A 201 -15.54 -0.61 -7.90
CA ARG A 201 -15.14 -1.80 -8.64
C ARG A 201 -15.74 -3.05 -7.98
N VAL A 202 -17.04 -3.25 -8.19
CA VAL A 202 -17.78 -4.43 -7.72
C VAL A 202 -17.59 -5.57 -8.73
N PRO A 203 -17.41 -6.83 -8.29
CA PRO A 203 -17.33 -7.97 -9.20
C PRO A 203 -18.63 -8.16 -9.99
N PHE A 204 -18.48 -8.59 -11.25
CA PHE A 204 -19.57 -8.79 -12.21
C PHE A 204 -20.66 -9.77 -11.71
N SER A 205 -20.34 -10.64 -10.74
CA SER A 205 -21.27 -11.65 -10.21
C SER A 205 -22.44 -11.08 -9.40
N VAL A 206 -22.27 -9.93 -8.73
CA VAL A 206 -23.34 -9.31 -7.92
C VAL A 206 -24.42 -8.65 -8.80
N MET A 207 -24.12 -8.37 -10.07
CA MET A 207 -25.11 -7.84 -11.01
C MET A 207 -26.06 -8.91 -11.57
N SER A 208 -25.75 -10.20 -11.39
CA SER A 208 -26.60 -11.31 -11.84
C SER A 208 -27.71 -11.67 -10.84
N GLU A 209 -27.53 -11.42 -9.55
CA GLU A 209 -28.53 -11.73 -8.52
C GLU A 209 -29.48 -10.55 -8.23
N ALA A 210 -29.11 -9.33 -8.62
CA ALA A 210 -29.99 -8.16 -8.51
C ALA A 210 -30.95 -7.99 -9.71
N ALA A 211 -30.92 -8.93 -10.66
CA ALA A 211 -31.71 -8.91 -11.89
C ALA A 211 -32.74 -10.06 -11.98
N GLU A 212 -32.94 -10.84 -10.91
CA GLU A 212 -34.04 -11.80 -10.76
C GLU A 212 -35.07 -11.36 -9.69
#